data_AF-A0A835FXK1-F1
#
_entry.id   AF-A0A835FXK1-F1
#
_cell.length_a   1.000
_cell.length_b   1.000
_cell.length_c   1.000
_cell.angle_alpha   90.00
_cell.angle_beta   90.00
_cell.angle_gamma   90.00
#
_symmetry.space_group_name_H-M   'P 1'
#
loop_
_entity.id
_entity.type
_entity.pdbx_description
1 polymer ?
#
loop_
_entity_poly.entity_id
_entity_poly.type
_entity_poly.pdbx_seq_one_letter_code
_entity_poly.pdbx_strand_id
1 'polypeptide(L)'
;MARLNVAAGLILLMCVALGPEQSQGQAPDIANLFPGGSLPPPVKIYSKLRPSLNIAKWYPLQGSSLSSTPLPFSLMNAKAFQVITIPTGRKTKQLGLSSTTDSPNAAREELWQPEASPSDKDGYYKLFVFKNTSMSLSVLTARGGGFVPGIYRASANANYLLWKIEPSPLCA
;
A
#
# COMPACT_ATOMS: atom_id res chain seq x y z
N MET A 1 10.16 60.24 -12.86
CA MET A 1 9.12 59.57 -13.68
C MET A 1 9.87 58.86 -14.80
N ALA A 2 9.76 57.57 -15.11
CA ALA A 2 8.91 56.48 -14.68
C ALA A 2 9.74 55.16 -14.71
N ARG A 3 9.26 54.15 -13.99
CA ARG A 3 9.87 52.80 -13.89
C ARG A 3 9.66 52.02 -15.19
N LEU A 4 10.63 51.17 -15.56
CA LEU A 4 10.36 49.98 -16.37
C LEU A 4 11.12 48.78 -15.77
N ASN A 5 10.36 47.90 -15.12
CA ASN A 5 10.79 46.53 -14.78
C ASN A 5 10.60 45.66 -16.01
N VAL A 6 11.58 44.82 -16.38
CA VAL A 6 11.30 43.45 -16.88
C VAL A 6 12.45 42.53 -16.46
N ALA A 7 12.13 41.60 -15.57
CA ALA A 7 12.85 40.36 -15.37
C ALA A 7 12.28 39.30 -16.33
N ALA A 8 13.11 38.39 -16.82
CA ALA A 8 12.81 36.96 -16.95
C ALA A 8 13.95 36.27 -17.71
N GLY A 9 14.74 35.47 -16.98
CA GLY A 9 15.65 34.50 -17.56
C GLY A 9 14.87 33.39 -18.23
N LEU A 10 15.27 33.06 -19.46
CA LEU A 10 14.78 31.93 -20.22
C LEU A 10 15.61 30.70 -19.81
N ILE A 11 15.05 29.80 -19.01
CA ILE A 11 15.58 28.43 -18.90
C ILE A 11 14.56 27.51 -19.57
N LEU A 12 14.96 27.02 -20.74
CA LEU A 12 14.26 25.99 -21.51
C LEU A 12 14.31 24.68 -20.73
N LEU A 13 13.21 24.29 -20.08
CA LEU A 13 13.02 22.90 -19.64
C LEU A 13 12.12 22.23 -20.68
N MET A 14 12.73 21.42 -21.55
CA MET A 14 11.98 20.60 -22.49
C MET A 14 11.22 19.51 -21.71
N CYS A 15 9.94 19.76 -21.45
CA CYS A 15 9.00 18.70 -21.11
C CYS A 15 8.68 17.92 -22.38
N VAL A 16 9.26 16.73 -22.52
CA VAL A 16 8.81 15.78 -23.54
C VAL A 16 7.43 15.29 -23.10
N ALA A 17 6.40 15.87 -23.71
CA ALA A 17 5.03 15.36 -23.65
C ALA A 17 4.94 14.12 -24.55
N LEU A 18 4.86 12.94 -23.94
CA LEU A 18 4.50 11.70 -24.61
C LEU A 18 3.22 11.16 -23.96
N GLY A 19 2.11 11.37 -24.67
CA GLY A 19 0.95 10.48 -24.82
C GLY A 19 0.15 10.06 -23.57
N PRO A 20 -1.20 10.02 -23.64
CA PRO A 20 -1.98 9.24 -22.70
C PRO A 20 -1.82 7.76 -23.07
N GLU A 21 -0.79 7.08 -22.58
CA GLU A 21 -0.78 5.62 -22.65
C GLU A 21 -1.66 5.05 -21.53
N GLN A 22 -2.85 4.61 -21.95
CA GLN A 22 -3.66 3.66 -21.19
C GLN A 22 -2.83 2.40 -20.92
N SER A 23 -2.28 2.26 -19.72
CA SER A 23 -1.86 0.94 -19.23
C SER A 23 -3.09 0.12 -18.88
N GLN A 24 -3.73 -0.46 -19.90
CA GLN A 24 -4.64 -1.58 -19.70
C GLN A 24 -3.85 -2.79 -19.18
N GLY A 25 -4.18 -3.24 -17.97
CA GLY A 25 -4.53 -4.66 -17.80
C GLY A 25 -3.46 -5.66 -17.36
N GLN A 26 -2.42 -5.26 -16.62
CA GLN A 26 -1.67 -6.24 -15.82
C GLN A 26 -1.44 -5.72 -14.40
N ALA A 27 -1.87 -6.52 -13.42
CA ALA A 27 -1.55 -6.29 -12.02
C ALA A 27 -0.02 -6.27 -11.88
N PRO A 28 0.57 -5.28 -11.19
CA PRO A 28 2.00 -5.28 -10.96
C PRO A 28 2.33 -6.54 -10.15
N ASP A 29 3.33 -7.30 -10.61
CA ASP A 29 3.92 -8.36 -9.79
C ASP A 29 4.42 -7.72 -8.49
N ILE A 30 3.90 -8.18 -7.35
CA ILE A 30 4.22 -7.63 -6.04
C ILE A 30 5.73 -7.71 -5.78
N ALA A 31 6.41 -8.72 -6.34
CA ALA A 31 7.87 -8.82 -6.25
C ALA A 31 8.59 -7.60 -6.86
N ASN A 32 8.05 -7.02 -7.93
CA ASN A 32 8.64 -5.87 -8.63
C ASN A 32 8.45 -4.54 -7.87
N LEU A 33 7.67 -4.52 -6.78
CA LEU A 33 7.48 -3.31 -5.94
C LEU A 33 8.67 -3.03 -5.00
N PHE A 34 9.68 -3.91 -4.96
CA PHE A 34 10.76 -3.86 -4.00
C PHE A 34 12.15 -3.95 -4.66
N PRO A 35 12.66 -2.86 -5.25
CA PRO A 35 14.02 -2.82 -5.78
C PRO A 35 15.05 -2.95 -4.65
N GLY A 36 16.11 -3.75 -4.86
CA GLY A 36 17.19 -3.90 -3.88
C GLY A 36 17.95 -2.59 -3.64
N GLY A 37 18.28 -2.30 -2.38
CA GLY A 37 19.24 -1.26 -1.99
C GLY A 37 18.70 0.17 -1.81
N SER A 38 17.43 0.45 -2.11
CA SER A 38 16.80 1.77 -1.88
C SER A 38 15.42 1.63 -1.25
N LEU A 39 14.90 2.72 -0.63
CA LEU A 39 13.52 2.74 -0.17
C LEU A 39 12.60 2.54 -1.40
N PRO A 40 11.71 1.53 -1.41
CA PRO A 40 10.85 1.30 -2.55
C PRO A 40 9.96 2.52 -2.81
N PRO A 41 9.53 2.76 -4.07
CA PRO A 41 8.56 3.80 -4.36
C PRO A 41 7.27 3.54 -3.56
N PRO A 42 6.57 4.59 -3.11
CA PRO A 42 5.36 4.38 -2.37
C PRO A 42 4.27 3.78 -3.27
N VAL A 43 3.35 3.07 -2.66
CA VAL A 43 2.21 2.42 -3.30
C VAL A 43 0.90 2.97 -2.75
N LYS A 44 -0.16 2.81 -3.54
CA LYS A 44 -1.54 2.91 -3.07
C LYS A 44 -2.11 1.50 -2.96
N ILE A 45 -2.94 1.29 -1.94
CA ILE A 45 -3.60 0.02 -1.69
C ILE A 45 -5.10 0.25 -1.81
N TYR A 46 -5.76 -0.51 -2.68
CA TYR A 46 -7.16 -0.31 -3.01
C TYR A 46 -8.02 -1.49 -2.59
N SER A 47 -8.99 -1.26 -1.70
CA SER A 47 -10.04 -2.25 -1.46
C SER A 47 -10.98 -2.38 -2.66
N LYS A 48 -11.29 -3.62 -3.05
CA LYS A 48 -12.33 -3.91 -4.05
C LYS A 48 -13.73 -3.48 -3.58
N LEU A 49 -14.05 -3.69 -2.30
CA LEU A 49 -15.35 -3.31 -1.73
C LEU A 49 -15.51 -1.79 -1.60
N ARG A 50 -14.43 -1.10 -1.19
CA ARG A 50 -14.45 0.35 -0.92
C ARG A 50 -13.20 1.04 -1.47
N PRO A 51 -13.22 1.41 -2.77
CA PRO A 51 -12.15 2.20 -3.40
C PRO A 51 -11.87 3.56 -2.72
N SER A 52 -12.82 4.11 -1.98
CA SER A 52 -12.70 5.40 -1.28
C SER A 52 -11.90 5.34 0.04
N LEU A 53 -11.61 4.15 0.58
CA LEU A 53 -10.76 4.00 1.78
C LEU A 53 -9.27 4.31 1.51
N ASN A 54 -8.91 4.63 0.27
CA ASN A 54 -7.56 4.45 -0.26
C ASN A 54 -6.85 5.78 -0.57
N ILE A 55 -6.81 6.68 0.40
CA ILE A 55 -6.21 8.03 0.23
C ILE A 55 -4.75 8.15 0.69
N ALA A 56 -4.21 7.12 1.36
CA ALA A 56 -2.85 7.14 1.87
C ALA A 56 -1.86 6.45 0.93
N LYS A 57 -0.64 7.00 0.86
CA LYS A 57 0.53 6.39 0.22
C LYS A 57 1.32 5.60 1.27
N TRP A 58 1.85 4.44 0.89
CA TRP A 58 2.56 3.54 1.79
C TRP A 58 3.89 3.11 1.19
N TYR A 59 4.96 3.10 1.99
CA TYR A 59 6.19 2.41 1.63
C TYR A 59 6.04 0.93 2.01
N PRO A 60 6.11 0.01 1.03
CA PRO A 60 6.10 -1.41 1.35
C PRO A 60 7.52 -1.81 1.76
N LEU A 61 7.76 -2.08 3.04
CA LEU A 61 9.10 -2.40 3.56
C LEU A 61 9.29 -3.92 3.59
N GLN A 62 10.23 -4.45 2.79
CA GLN A 62 10.49 -5.89 2.76
C GLN A 62 10.92 -6.43 4.13
N GLY A 63 10.32 -7.54 4.55
CA GLY A 63 10.77 -8.33 5.68
C GLY A 63 11.93 -9.26 5.29
N SER A 64 12.77 -9.61 6.25
CA SER A 64 13.98 -10.43 6.03
C SER A 64 13.72 -11.94 5.85
N SER A 65 12.48 -12.37 5.60
CA SER A 65 12.15 -13.80 5.56
C SER A 65 12.45 -14.41 4.19
N LEU A 66 13.55 -15.15 4.08
CA LEU A 66 14.00 -15.81 2.83
C LEU A 66 13.17 -17.05 2.44
N SER A 67 12.24 -17.51 3.28
CA SER A 67 11.51 -18.78 3.07
C SER A 67 10.12 -18.61 2.44
N SER A 68 9.74 -17.40 2.02
CA SER A 68 8.42 -17.12 1.46
C SER A 68 8.52 -16.39 0.13
N THR A 69 7.69 -16.81 -0.83
CA THR A 69 7.54 -16.18 -2.15
C THR A 69 6.05 -15.95 -2.41
N PRO A 70 5.59 -14.70 -2.61
CA PRO A 70 6.37 -13.45 -2.57
C PRO A 70 6.88 -13.14 -1.17
N LEU A 71 7.94 -12.32 -1.07
CA LEU A 71 8.48 -11.91 0.21
C LEU A 71 7.45 -11.10 1.02
N PRO A 72 7.37 -11.29 2.35
CA PRO A 72 6.48 -10.53 3.20
C PRO A 72 6.99 -9.10 3.33
N PHE A 73 6.07 -8.19 3.63
CA PHE A 73 6.38 -6.78 3.77
C PHE A 73 5.53 -6.11 4.84
N SER A 74 6.05 -5.02 5.40
CA SER A 74 5.29 -4.11 6.23
C SER A 74 4.81 -2.91 5.44
N LEU A 75 3.79 -2.21 5.96
CA LEU A 75 3.21 -1.03 5.34
C LEU A 75 3.45 0.19 6.21
N MET A 76 4.42 1.01 5.80
CA MET A 76 4.75 2.26 6.48
C MET A 76 4.08 3.43 5.78
N ASN A 77 3.37 4.27 6.53
CA ASN A 77 2.72 5.46 6.00
C ASN A 77 3.77 6.41 5.42
N ALA A 78 3.64 6.77 4.14
CA ALA A 78 4.66 7.57 3.47
C ALA A 78 4.75 9.03 3.95
N LYS A 79 3.72 9.52 4.66
CA LYS A 79 3.69 10.87 5.23
C LYS A 79 4.11 10.88 6.70
N ALA A 80 3.59 9.95 7.49
CA ALA A 80 3.75 9.93 8.94
C ALA A 80 4.87 9.02 9.44
N PHE A 81 5.44 8.17 8.57
CA PHE A 81 6.46 7.17 8.92
C PHE A 81 6.04 6.23 10.05
N GLN A 82 4.73 5.96 10.17
CA GLN A 82 4.15 5.01 11.11
C GLN A 82 3.76 3.72 10.36
N VAL A 83 3.95 2.58 11.01
CA VAL A 83 3.64 1.26 10.46
C VAL A 83 2.22 0.85 10.84
N ILE A 84 1.51 0.18 9.92
CA ILE A 84 0.24 -0.48 10.24
C ILE A 84 0.49 -1.60 11.26
N THR A 85 -0.19 -1.54 12.41
CA THR A 85 -0.12 -2.60 13.43
C THR A 85 -1.26 -3.60 13.29
N ILE A 86 -0.92 -4.89 13.38
CA ILE A 86 -1.84 -6.00 13.25
C ILE A 86 -2.34 -6.36 14.67
N PRO A 87 -3.66 -6.30 14.93
CA PRO A 87 -4.15 -6.54 16.28
C PRO A 87 -3.96 -8.02 16.68
N THR A 88 -3.37 -8.24 17.85
CA THR A 88 -2.99 -9.58 18.37
C THR A 88 -4.06 -10.22 19.28
N GLY A 89 -5.24 -9.60 19.42
CA GLY A 89 -6.30 -10.05 20.33
C GLY A 89 -7.62 -10.43 19.66
N ARG A 90 -8.42 -11.30 20.29
CA ARG A 90 -9.74 -11.72 19.76
C ARG A 90 -10.78 -10.59 19.71
N LYS A 91 -10.62 -9.56 20.54
CA LYS A 91 -11.62 -8.49 20.73
C LYS A 91 -11.50 -7.36 19.71
N THR A 92 -10.28 -7.11 19.23
CA THR A 92 -10.01 -6.00 18.30
C THR A 92 -9.64 -6.56 16.95
N LYS A 93 -10.41 -6.20 15.93
CA LYS A 93 -10.13 -6.57 14.54
C LYS A 93 -9.66 -5.39 13.71
N GLN A 94 -9.75 -4.17 14.23
CA GLN A 94 -9.37 -2.96 13.51
C GLN A 94 -7.85 -2.79 13.52
N LEU A 95 -7.29 -2.34 12.40
CA LEU A 95 -5.87 -2.00 12.31
C LEU A 95 -5.54 -0.74 13.11
N GLY A 96 -4.32 -0.68 13.63
CA GLY A 96 -3.76 0.51 14.27
C GLY A 96 -2.60 1.09 13.48
N LEU A 97 -1.99 2.11 14.06
CA LEU A 97 -0.70 2.66 13.64
C LEU A 97 0.27 2.58 14.82
N SER A 98 1.53 2.25 14.54
CA SER A 98 2.61 2.31 15.53
C SER A 98 2.88 3.75 15.96
N SER A 99 3.58 3.93 17.07
CA SER A 99 4.24 5.23 17.32
C SER A 99 5.38 5.42 16.30
N THR A 100 5.79 6.66 16.07
CA THR A 100 6.94 6.96 15.21
C THR A 100 8.23 6.35 15.75
N THR A 101 8.39 6.28 17.08
CA THR A 101 9.57 5.69 17.75
C THR A 101 9.63 4.17 17.61
N ASP A 102 8.48 3.49 17.61
CA ASP A 102 8.41 2.02 17.52
C ASP A 102 8.30 1.52 16.07
N SER A 103 8.20 2.42 15.10
CA SER A 103 8.05 2.09 13.69
C SER A 103 9.12 1.14 13.14
N PRO A 104 10.41 1.23 13.52
CA PRO A 104 11.42 0.26 13.08
C PRO A 104 11.16 -1.17 13.57
N ASN A 105 10.67 -1.35 14.80
CA ASN A 105 10.33 -2.66 15.35
C ASN A 105 9.05 -3.17 14.68
N ALA A 106 8.03 -2.32 14.62
CA ALA A 106 6.78 -2.64 13.93
C ALA A 106 7.03 -3.03 12.47
N ALA A 107 7.91 -2.36 11.73
CA ALA A 107 8.25 -2.71 10.35
C ALA A 107 8.83 -4.13 10.21
N ARG A 108 9.47 -4.66 11.25
CA ARG A 108 10.04 -6.01 11.26
C ARG A 108 9.02 -7.07 11.67
N GLU A 109 8.03 -6.70 12.48
CA GLU A 109 7.10 -7.65 13.10
C GLU A 109 5.71 -7.67 12.45
N GLU A 110 5.24 -6.52 11.97
CA GLU A 110 3.92 -6.27 11.41
C GLU A 110 3.94 -6.52 9.90
N LEU A 111 4.06 -7.80 9.56
CA LEU A 111 4.27 -8.25 8.19
C LEU A 111 3.00 -8.82 7.56
N TRP A 112 2.78 -8.42 6.32
CA TRP A 112 1.77 -8.92 5.41
C TRP A 112 2.40 -9.90 4.43
N GLN A 113 1.73 -11.03 4.24
CA GLN A 113 2.03 -12.01 3.21
C GLN A 113 1.05 -11.82 2.05
N PRO A 114 1.49 -11.32 0.89
CA PRO A 114 0.65 -11.30 -0.29
C PRO A 114 0.37 -12.72 -0.80
N GLU A 115 -0.80 -12.90 -1.40
CA GLU A 115 -1.09 -14.07 -2.21
C GLU A 115 -0.14 -14.13 -3.42
N ALA A 116 0.32 -15.33 -3.78
CA ALA A 116 1.28 -15.52 -4.87
C ALA A 116 0.72 -15.19 -6.26
N SER A 117 -0.60 -15.21 -6.42
CA SER A 117 -1.27 -14.86 -7.66
C SER A 117 -2.57 -14.11 -7.35
N PRO A 118 -3.06 -13.25 -8.26
CA PRO A 118 -4.32 -12.56 -8.05
C PRO A 118 -5.46 -13.55 -7.76
N SER A 119 -6.28 -13.22 -6.77
CA SER A 119 -7.55 -13.90 -6.48
C SER A 119 -8.59 -13.68 -7.59
N ASP A 120 -8.43 -12.66 -8.43
CA ASP A 120 -9.32 -12.37 -9.55
C ASP A 120 -8.61 -11.84 -10.81
N LYS A 121 -9.37 -11.81 -11.91
CA LYS A 121 -8.89 -11.33 -13.22
C LYS A 121 -8.56 -9.83 -13.26
N ASP A 122 -9.02 -9.06 -12.27
CA ASP A 122 -8.83 -7.61 -12.22
C ASP A 122 -7.53 -7.24 -11.47
N GLY A 123 -6.78 -8.24 -11.00
CA GLY A 123 -5.51 -8.04 -10.33
C GLY A 123 -5.62 -7.77 -8.84
N TYR A 124 -6.71 -8.18 -8.18
CA TYR A 124 -6.81 -8.08 -6.73
C TYR A 124 -6.27 -9.35 -6.06
N TYR A 125 -5.59 -9.15 -4.95
CA TYR A 125 -4.96 -10.18 -4.14
C TYR A 125 -5.56 -10.17 -2.73
N LYS A 126 -5.41 -11.27 -2.02
CA LYS A 126 -5.51 -11.27 -0.56
C LYS A 126 -4.17 -10.86 0.05
N LEU A 127 -4.23 -10.09 1.14
CA LEU A 127 -3.06 -9.79 1.97
C LEU A 127 -3.25 -10.50 3.30
N PHE A 128 -2.48 -11.56 3.53
CA PHE A 128 -2.56 -12.38 4.74
C PHE A 128 -1.68 -11.81 5.85
N VAL A 129 -2.02 -12.09 7.10
CA VAL A 129 -1.10 -11.84 8.22
C VAL A 129 0.03 -12.87 8.14
N PHE A 130 1.29 -12.43 8.05
CA PHE A 130 2.43 -13.33 7.80
C PHE A 130 2.54 -14.47 8.82
N LYS A 131 2.39 -14.14 10.11
CA LYS A 131 2.44 -15.12 11.22
C LYS A 131 1.16 -15.97 11.35
N ASN A 132 0.10 -15.67 10.60
CA ASN A 132 -1.18 -16.37 10.66
C ASN A 132 -1.98 -16.20 9.35
N THR A 133 -1.72 -17.06 8.37
CA THR A 133 -2.35 -16.99 7.05
C THR A 133 -3.85 -17.33 7.06
N SER A 134 -4.41 -17.77 8.19
CA SER A 134 -5.87 -17.88 8.35
C SER A 134 -6.57 -16.53 8.51
N MET A 135 -5.80 -15.44 8.67
CA MET A 135 -6.29 -14.08 8.80
C MET A 135 -5.78 -13.22 7.63
N SER A 136 -6.64 -12.32 7.15
CA SER A 136 -6.33 -11.44 6.03
C SER A 136 -6.86 -10.02 6.27
N LEU A 137 -6.19 -9.05 5.64
CA LEU A 137 -6.63 -7.66 5.55
C LEU A 137 -8.05 -7.61 4.99
N SER A 138 -8.91 -6.87 5.66
CA SER A 138 -10.34 -6.86 5.42
C SER A 138 -10.91 -5.46 5.59
N VAL A 139 -11.96 -5.16 4.84
CA VAL A 139 -12.82 -4.02 5.12
C VAL A 139 -13.92 -4.46 6.08
N LEU A 140 -13.90 -3.91 7.29
CA LEU A 140 -14.89 -4.16 8.33
C LEU A 140 -15.95 -3.06 8.33
N THR A 141 -17.19 -3.42 8.63
CA THR A 141 -18.24 -2.45 8.95
C THR A 141 -18.06 -2.00 10.40
N ALA A 142 -17.84 -0.70 10.60
CA ALA A 142 -17.79 -0.09 11.92
C ALA A 142 -19.19 0.00 12.54
N ARG A 143 -19.24 -0.03 13.87
CA ARG A 143 -20.48 0.19 14.64
C ARG A 143 -20.92 1.63 14.40
N GLY A 144 -21.97 1.83 13.60
CA GLY A 144 -22.43 3.16 13.16
C GLY A 144 -22.45 3.39 11.64
N GLY A 145 -22.16 2.36 10.82
CA GLY A 145 -22.39 2.44 9.37
C GLY A 145 -21.19 2.92 8.53
N GLY A 146 -20.00 3.02 9.12
CA GLY A 146 -18.75 3.29 8.40
C GLY A 146 -18.01 2.02 7.97
N PHE A 147 -16.96 2.17 7.18
CA PHE A 147 -16.03 1.10 6.83
C PHE A 147 -14.64 1.41 7.36
N VAL A 148 -13.96 0.42 7.92
CA VAL A 148 -12.59 0.57 8.45
C VAL A 148 -11.71 -0.62 8.05
N PRO A 149 -10.42 -0.41 7.79
CA PRO A 149 -9.48 -1.51 7.62
C PRO A 149 -9.33 -2.34 8.90
N GLY A 150 -9.25 -3.65 8.75
CA GLY A 150 -9.11 -4.58 9.85
C GLY A 150 -8.59 -5.94 9.38
N ILE A 151 -8.65 -6.93 10.26
CA ILE A 151 -8.35 -8.32 9.96
C ILE A 151 -9.61 -9.18 10.11
N TYR A 152 -9.78 -10.11 9.19
CA TYR A 152 -10.84 -11.11 9.26
C TYR A 152 -10.34 -12.47 8.80
N ARG A 153 -11.11 -13.51 9.08
CA ARG A 153 -10.78 -14.86 8.62
C ARG A 153 -10.67 -14.86 7.10
N ALA A 154 -9.55 -15.33 6.59
CA ALA A 154 -9.37 -15.61 5.17
C ALA A 154 -10.44 -16.63 4.75
N SER A 155 -11.33 -16.24 3.86
CA SER A 155 -12.37 -17.09 3.29
C SER A 155 -12.24 -17.11 1.77
N ALA A 156 -13.17 -17.79 1.09
CA ALA A 156 -13.27 -17.73 -0.36
C ALA A 156 -13.35 -16.27 -0.85
N ASN A 157 -13.09 -16.06 -2.14
CA ASN A 157 -12.88 -14.73 -2.74
C ASN A 157 -14.09 -13.82 -2.52
N ALA A 158 -14.03 -13.04 -1.44
CA ALA A 158 -15.06 -12.10 -1.05
C ALA A 158 -14.49 -10.68 -1.20
N ASN A 159 -15.26 -9.77 -1.80
CA ASN A 159 -14.81 -8.43 -2.15
C ASN A 159 -14.22 -7.63 -0.98
N TYR A 160 -14.64 -7.92 0.26
CA TYR A 160 -14.13 -7.27 1.46
C TYR A 160 -12.71 -7.71 1.85
N LEU A 161 -12.19 -8.80 1.28
CA LEU A 161 -10.82 -9.33 1.49
C LEU A 161 -9.86 -9.01 0.33
N LEU A 162 -10.36 -8.40 -0.75
CA LEU A 162 -9.62 -8.22 -1.99
C LEU A 162 -9.02 -6.81 -2.07
N TRP A 163 -7.71 -6.78 -2.32
CA TRP A 163 -6.91 -5.55 -2.36
C TRP A 163 -6.03 -5.51 -3.60
N LYS A 164 -5.89 -4.33 -4.19
CA LYS A 164 -4.97 -4.08 -5.29
C LYS A 164 -3.85 -3.17 -4.79
N ILE A 165 -2.60 -3.51 -5.10
CA ILE A 165 -1.46 -2.65 -4.78
C ILE A 165 -0.98 -2.05 -6.10
N GLU A 166 -0.91 -0.72 -6.18
CA GLU A 166 -0.42 -0.04 -7.38
C GLU A 166 0.72 0.92 -7.03
N PRO A 167 1.76 1.00 -7.89
CA PRO A 167 2.78 2.03 -7.78
C PRO A 167 2.15 3.42 -7.71
N SER A 168 2.65 4.25 -6.80
CA SER A 168 2.28 5.64 -6.69
C SER A 168 3.54 6.48 -6.79
N PRO A 169 3.94 6.93 -7.99
CA PRO A 169 5.14 7.74 -8.15
C PRO A 169 5.13 8.95 -7.21
N LEU A 170 6.33 9.33 -6.77
CA LEU A 170 6.53 10.48 -5.88
C LEU A 170 6.32 11.82 -6.59
N CYS A 171 6.26 11.84 -7.92
CA CYS A 171 6.10 13.05 -8.74
C CYS A 171 4.98 12.89 -9.80
N ALA A 172 4.21 13.96 -9.97
CA ALA A 172 3.62 14.39 -11.24
C ALA A 172 4.04 15.84 -11.45
#